data_AF-A0A4U8UM80-F1
#
_entry.id   AF-A0A4U8UM80-F1
#
_cell.length_a   1.000
_cell.length_b   1.000
_cell.length_c   1.000
_cell.angle_alpha   90.00
_cell.angle_beta   90.00
_cell.angle_gamma   90.00
#
_symmetry.space_group_name_H-M   'P 1'
#
loop_
_entity.id
_entity.type
_entity.pdbx_description
1 polymer ?
#
loop_
_entity_poly.entity_id
_entity_poly.type
_entity_poly.pdbx_seq_one_letter_code
_entity_poly.pdbx_strand_id
1 'polypeptide(L)'
;MRAVNIFILLFLALLPSITNGGSLRNFQDNCMFEMRVIPGFDPLVRTDDNGKSCRINLKVPFCRGKCYTSEVGTHSFPFRTQNNSICAILGDEVEERTIDDCDEGADESIRKIKVSTARSCGCYEITPPE
;
A
#
# COMPACT_ATOMS: atom_id res chain seq x y z
N MET A 1 -35.55 -19.86 -67.04
CA MET A 1 -34.45 -20.82 -66.91
C MET A 1 -33.24 -20.29 -67.66
N ARG A 2 -32.22 -19.79 -66.95
CA ARG A 2 -30.84 -19.65 -67.42
C ARG A 2 -29.95 -19.93 -66.23
N ALA A 3 -29.07 -20.91 -66.42
CA ALA A 3 -28.18 -21.46 -65.41
C ALA A 3 -26.78 -20.81 -65.49
N VAL A 4 -26.03 -21.00 -64.39
CA VAL A 4 -24.57 -20.96 -64.28
C VAL A 4 -23.91 -19.58 -64.13
N ASN A 5 -23.46 -19.27 -62.91
CA ASN A 5 -22.03 -19.18 -62.61
C ASN A 5 -21.76 -19.19 -61.09
N ILE A 6 -21.65 -20.40 -60.56
CA ILE A 6 -20.83 -20.71 -59.39
C ILE A 6 -19.39 -20.51 -59.83
N PHE A 7 -18.66 -19.57 -59.23
CA PHE A 7 -17.19 -19.53 -59.03
C PHE A 7 -16.71 -18.07 -58.83
N ILE A 8 -17.05 -17.44 -57.70
CA ILE A 8 -16.23 -16.34 -57.17
C ILE A 8 -16.08 -16.55 -55.66
N LEU A 9 -15.09 -17.40 -55.35
CA LEU A 9 -14.05 -17.14 -54.36
C LEU A 9 -14.54 -16.78 -52.95
N LEU A 10 -14.74 -17.85 -52.16
CA LEU A 10 -14.39 -17.89 -50.74
C LEU A 10 -13.01 -17.26 -50.52
N PHE A 11 -12.91 -16.04 -49.99
CA PHE A 11 -11.65 -15.48 -49.48
C PHE A 11 -11.84 -14.36 -48.45
N LEU A 12 -12.80 -14.50 -47.53
CA LEU A 12 -13.02 -13.52 -46.44
C LEU A 12 -13.27 -14.17 -45.07
N ALA A 13 -12.71 -15.36 -44.85
CA ALA A 13 -12.59 -15.94 -43.52
C ALA A 13 -11.09 -16.06 -43.18
N LEU A 14 -10.74 -15.64 -41.97
CA LEU A 14 -9.40 -15.66 -41.35
C LEU A 14 -8.52 -14.41 -41.54
N LEU A 15 -9.04 -13.24 -41.16
CA LEU A 15 -8.19 -12.34 -40.40
C LEU A 15 -8.41 -12.69 -38.92
N PRO A 16 -7.45 -13.33 -38.22
CA PRO A 16 -7.46 -13.30 -36.78
C PRO A 16 -7.34 -11.83 -36.40
N SER A 17 -8.41 -11.25 -35.88
CA SER A 17 -8.31 -9.99 -35.16
C SER A 17 -7.22 -10.22 -34.12
N ILE A 18 -6.08 -9.56 -34.30
CA ILE A 18 -5.05 -9.46 -33.27
C ILE A 18 -5.75 -8.69 -32.15
N THR A 19 -6.41 -9.42 -31.25
CA THR A 19 -6.82 -8.86 -29.98
C THR A 19 -5.50 -8.51 -29.32
N ASN A 20 -5.16 -7.22 -29.30
CA ASN A 20 -4.19 -6.70 -28.36
C ASN A 20 -4.64 -7.22 -26.99
N GLY A 21 -3.99 -8.29 -26.53
CA GLY A 21 -4.10 -8.80 -25.18
C GLY A 21 -3.43 -7.82 -24.24
N GLY A 22 -3.93 -6.58 -24.22
CA GLY A 22 -3.77 -5.71 -23.08
C GLY A 22 -4.53 -6.38 -21.96
N SER A 23 -3.81 -7.14 -21.15
CA SER A 23 -4.33 -7.64 -19.89
C SER A 23 -4.94 -6.45 -19.16
N LEU A 24 -6.27 -6.45 -19.00
CA LEU A 24 -6.94 -5.69 -17.95
C LEU A 24 -6.30 -6.16 -16.65
N ARG A 25 -5.20 -5.52 -16.25
CA ARG A 25 -4.58 -5.77 -14.95
C ARG A 25 -5.66 -5.42 -13.95
N ASN A 26 -6.26 -6.43 -13.34
CA ASN A 26 -7.16 -6.26 -12.21
C ASN A 26 -6.40 -5.42 -11.18
N PHE A 27 -6.73 -4.13 -11.14
CA PHE A 27 -6.15 -3.11 -10.28
C PHE A 27 -6.77 -3.25 -8.88
N GLN A 28 -6.77 -4.48 -8.36
CA GLN A 28 -7.51 -4.89 -7.18
C GLN A 28 -6.70 -4.74 -5.88
N ASP A 29 -5.42 -4.36 -5.97
CA ASP A 29 -4.51 -4.13 -4.85
C ASP A 29 -4.19 -2.63 -4.66
N ASN A 30 -5.22 -1.78 -4.66
CA ASN A 30 -5.07 -0.37 -4.30
C ASN A 30 -4.47 -0.22 -2.89
N CYS A 31 -3.95 0.96 -2.56
CA CYS A 31 -3.48 1.25 -1.21
C CYS A 31 -4.64 1.09 -0.19
N MET A 32 -4.52 0.10 0.70
CA MET A 32 -5.55 -0.36 1.63
C MET A 32 -5.12 -0.20 3.08
N PHE A 33 -6.10 0.09 3.93
CA PHE A 33 -5.96 0.18 5.37
C PHE A 33 -6.18 -1.17 6.07
N GLU A 34 -5.38 -1.45 7.09
CA GLU A 34 -5.52 -2.60 7.96
C GLU A 34 -4.97 -2.31 9.37
N MET A 35 -5.60 -2.84 10.42
CA MET A 35 -5.05 -2.82 11.77
C MET A 35 -4.19 -4.06 12.00
N ARG A 36 -2.91 -3.88 12.39
CA ARG A 36 -1.98 -5.00 12.61
C ARG A 36 -1.16 -4.85 13.89
N VAL A 37 -0.70 -5.98 14.40
CA VAL A 37 0.38 -6.02 15.39
C VAL A 37 1.71 -5.76 14.69
N ILE A 38 2.62 -5.07 15.37
CA ILE A 38 3.97 -4.82 14.85
C ILE A 38 4.80 -6.10 15.08
N PRO A 39 5.30 -6.76 14.02
CA PRO A 39 6.10 -7.97 14.18
C PRO A 39 7.32 -7.72 15.07
N GLY A 40 7.51 -8.57 16.09
CA GLY A 40 8.61 -8.44 17.06
C GLY A 40 8.35 -7.48 18.23
N PHE A 41 7.20 -6.80 18.25
CA PHE A 41 6.78 -5.88 19.32
C PHE A 41 5.42 -6.26 19.91
N ASP A 42 5.02 -7.53 19.81
CA ASP A 42 3.77 -8.05 20.36
C ASP A 42 4.09 -9.17 21.38
N PRO A 43 3.88 -8.95 22.69
CA PRO A 43 3.41 -7.70 23.31
C PRO A 43 4.46 -6.59 23.27
N LEU A 44 4.01 -5.34 23.24
CA LEU A 44 4.88 -4.18 23.42
C LEU A 44 5.24 -4.09 24.91
N VAL A 45 6.54 -4.12 25.22
CA VAL A 45 7.05 -4.02 26.59
C VAL A 45 7.75 -2.69 26.79
N ARG A 46 7.36 -1.96 27.84
CA ARG A 46 8.08 -0.75 28.29
C ARG A 46 8.60 -0.99 29.69
N THR A 47 9.89 -0.73 29.90
CA THR A 47 10.58 -0.94 31.18
C THR A 47 11.06 0.40 31.72
N ASP A 48 10.87 0.65 33.01
CA ASP A 48 11.36 1.83 33.72
C ASP A 48 12.80 1.66 34.21
N ASP A 49 13.38 2.74 34.76
CA ASP A 49 14.74 2.73 35.30
C ASP A 49 14.92 1.79 36.50
N ASN A 50 13.83 1.40 37.15
CA ASN A 50 13.81 0.45 38.27
C ASN A 50 13.65 -1.01 37.80
N GLY A 51 13.63 -1.26 36.49
CA GLY A 51 13.49 -2.58 35.89
C GLY A 51 12.05 -3.14 35.88
N LYS A 52 11.05 -2.34 36.26
CA LYS A 52 9.64 -2.74 36.23
C LYS A 52 9.05 -2.49 34.85
N SER A 53 8.16 -3.38 34.42
CA SER A 53 7.66 -3.39 33.06
C SER A 53 6.14 -3.30 32.97
N CYS A 54 5.67 -2.63 31.91
CA CYS A 54 4.28 -2.63 31.46
C CYS A 54 4.18 -3.30 30.08
N ARG A 55 3.09 -4.03 29.82
CA ARG A 55 2.89 -4.86 28.62
C ARG A 55 1.55 -4.57 27.98
N ILE A 56 1.51 -4.47 26.65
CA ILE A 56 0.25 -4.27 25.90
C ILE A 56 0.28 -4.98 24.56
N ASN A 57 -0.82 -5.68 24.23
CA ASN A 57 -1.04 -6.23 22.88
C ASN A 57 -1.61 -5.12 21.99
N LEU A 58 -0.73 -4.38 21.32
CA LEU A 58 -1.09 -3.20 20.54
C LEU A 58 -1.27 -3.53 19.06
N LYS A 59 -2.44 -3.18 18.51
CA LYS A 59 -2.66 -3.07 17.07
C LYS A 59 -2.58 -1.62 16.64
N VAL A 60 -1.81 -1.36 15.60
CA VAL A 60 -1.60 -0.03 15.00
C VAL A 60 -2.18 0.01 13.58
N PRO A 61 -2.58 1.19 13.09
CA PRO A 61 -2.96 1.38 11.69
C PRO A 61 -1.77 1.08 10.77
N PHE A 62 -2.03 0.38 9.67
CA PHE A 62 -1.04 -0.01 8.69
C PHE A 62 -1.61 0.13 7.28
N CYS A 63 -0.82 0.66 6.35
CA CYS A 63 -1.19 0.71 4.94
C CYS A 63 -0.44 -0.35 4.15
N ARG A 64 -1.14 -1.05 3.26
CA ARG A 64 -0.56 -2.04 2.36
C ARG A 64 -1.18 -1.95 0.99
N GLY A 65 -0.47 -2.38 -0.03
CA GLY A 65 -0.98 -2.39 -1.39
C GLY A 65 0.07 -1.86 -2.35
N LYS A 66 -0.37 -1.51 -3.54
CA LYS A 66 0.49 -1.01 -4.62
C LYS A 66 0.04 0.40 -4.98
N CYS A 67 1.02 1.22 -5.36
CA CYS A 67 0.80 2.54 -5.92
C CYS A 67 1.44 2.61 -7.31
N TYR A 68 0.87 3.43 -8.18
CA TYR A 68 1.35 3.56 -9.54
C TYR A 68 2.61 4.41 -9.59
N THR A 69 3.68 3.84 -10.12
CA THR A 69 4.93 4.56 -10.39
C THR A 69 5.22 4.56 -11.88
N SER A 70 5.92 5.58 -12.36
CA SER A 70 6.30 5.69 -13.76
C SER A 70 7.70 6.26 -13.93
N GLU A 71 8.43 5.76 -14.91
CA GLU A 71 9.74 6.26 -15.30
C GLU A 71 9.77 6.51 -16.80
N VAL A 72 10.29 7.67 -17.20
CA VAL A 72 10.44 8.08 -18.59
C VAL A 72 11.87 8.54 -18.81
N GLY A 73 12.55 7.95 -19.80
CA GLY A 73 13.85 8.42 -20.25
C GLY A 73 13.73 9.71 -21.07
N THR A 74 14.66 10.65 -20.85
CA THR A 74 14.68 11.95 -21.54
C THR A 74 16.05 12.16 -22.19
N HIS A 75 16.11 12.94 -23.27
CA HIS A 75 17.37 13.29 -23.94
C HIS A 75 18.09 14.49 -23.31
N SER A 76 17.42 15.22 -22.42
CA SER A 76 17.95 16.37 -21.67
C SER A 76 18.32 15.96 -20.24
N PHE A 77 19.32 16.59 -19.65
CA PHE A 77 19.68 16.36 -18.25
C PHE A 77 18.58 16.91 -17.30
N PRO A 78 18.17 16.17 -16.25
CA PRO A 78 18.52 14.78 -15.96
C PRO A 78 17.87 13.83 -16.98
N PHE A 79 18.64 12.83 -17.46
CA PHE A 79 18.25 11.89 -18.53
C PHE A 79 17.07 10.95 -18.18
N ARG A 80 16.37 11.25 -17.08
CA ARG A 80 15.27 10.49 -16.53
C ARG A 80 14.33 11.41 -15.77
N THR A 81 13.04 11.26 -16.04
CA THR A 81 11.95 11.76 -15.20
C THR A 81 11.25 10.56 -14.57
N GLN A 82 11.14 10.56 -13.24
CA GLN A 82 10.47 9.49 -12.49
C GLN A 82 9.36 10.10 -11.63
N ASN A 83 8.22 9.43 -11.57
CA ASN A 83 7.18 9.64 -10.57
C ASN A 83 7.13 8.40 -9.68
N ASN A 84 7.54 8.57 -8.43
CA ASN A 84 7.56 7.53 -7.43
C ASN A 84 6.47 7.81 -6.41
N SER A 85 5.57 6.85 -6.21
CA SER A 85 4.50 6.94 -5.22
C SER A 85 4.54 5.74 -4.29
N ILE A 86 4.26 5.98 -3.00
CA ILE A 86 4.23 4.96 -1.96
C ILE A 86 2.87 4.93 -1.29
N CYS A 87 2.45 3.75 -0.84
CA CYS A 87 1.23 3.59 -0.04
C CYS A 87 1.53 3.98 1.41
N ALA A 88 0.90 5.04 1.90
CA ALA A 88 1.16 5.61 3.21
C ALA A 88 -0.15 5.95 3.95
N ILE A 89 -0.05 6.06 5.28
CA ILE A 89 -1.12 6.57 6.13
C ILE A 89 -1.29 8.06 5.82
N LEU A 90 -2.53 8.46 5.55
CA LEU A 90 -2.90 9.86 5.37
C LEU A 90 -3.52 10.36 6.67
N GLY A 91 -2.89 11.36 7.28
CA GLY A 91 -3.32 11.96 8.55
C GLY A 91 -2.30 11.78 9.68
N ASP A 92 -2.42 12.64 10.67
CA ASP A 92 -1.52 12.78 11.82
C ASP A 92 -2.25 12.59 13.16
N GLU A 93 -3.44 11.99 13.12
CA GLU A 93 -4.28 11.70 14.27
C GLU A 93 -3.55 10.75 15.23
N VAL A 94 -3.34 11.19 16.48
CA VAL A 94 -2.66 10.44 17.54
C VAL A 94 -3.53 10.41 18.79
N GLU A 95 -3.62 9.25 19.41
CA GLU A 95 -4.32 9.00 20.67
C GLU A 95 -3.33 8.55 21.75
N GLU A 96 -3.52 9.02 22.98
CA GLU A 96 -2.82 8.51 24.15
C GLU A 96 -3.60 7.35 24.75
N ARG A 97 -2.95 6.19 24.92
CA ARG A 97 -3.53 5.00 25.54
C ARG A 97 -2.80 4.64 26.82
N THR A 98 -3.57 4.25 27.82
CA THR A 98 -3.04 3.73 29.09
C THR A 98 -2.82 2.22 28.98
N ILE A 99 -1.72 1.74 29.58
CA ILE A 99 -1.36 0.34 29.73
C ILE A 99 -1.74 -0.09 31.14
N ASP A 100 -2.64 -1.06 31.25
CA ASP A 100 -3.16 -1.54 32.54
C ASP A 100 -2.33 -2.68 33.13
N ASP A 101 -1.68 -3.50 32.28
CA ASP A 101 -0.83 -4.61 32.70
C ASP A 101 0.59 -4.11 33.00
N CYS A 102 0.83 -3.80 34.27
CA CYS A 102 2.09 -3.28 34.79
C CYS A 102 2.51 -3.99 36.07
N ASP A 103 3.82 -4.18 36.24
CA ASP A 103 4.40 -4.68 37.48
C ASP A 103 4.11 -3.70 38.65
N GLU A 104 4.01 -4.22 39.88
CA GLU A 104 3.60 -3.42 41.04
C GLU A 104 4.58 -2.26 41.33
N GLY A 105 4.03 -1.04 41.42
CA GLY A 105 4.81 0.18 41.62
C GLY A 105 5.68 0.57 40.42
N ALA A 106 5.33 0.14 39.20
CA ALA A 106 5.88 0.66 37.95
C ALA A 106 5.56 2.14 37.77
N ASP A 107 6.54 2.89 37.25
CA ASP A 107 6.46 4.34 37.03
C ASP A 107 5.28 4.76 36.13
N GLU A 108 4.63 5.88 36.41
CA GLU A 108 3.48 6.37 35.63
C GLU A 108 3.85 6.76 34.19
N SER A 109 5.10 7.15 33.94
CA SER A 109 5.59 7.56 32.61
C SER A 109 5.63 6.43 31.58
N ILE A 110 5.75 5.17 32.04
CA ILE A 110 5.71 3.99 31.15
C ILE A 110 4.29 3.45 30.94
N ARG A 111 3.31 3.93 31.71
CA ARG A 111 1.89 3.52 31.61
C ARG A 111 1.15 4.15 30.45
N LYS A 112 1.73 5.13 29.75
CA LYS A 112 1.07 5.85 28.66
C LYS A 112 1.84 5.71 27.36
N ILE A 113 1.14 5.48 26.27
CA ILE A 113 1.73 5.42 24.93
C ILE A 113 0.93 6.27 23.95
N LYS A 114 1.63 6.85 22.98
CA LYS A 114 1.01 7.58 21.87
C LYS A 114 0.95 6.66 20.66
N VAL A 115 -0.24 6.52 20.08
CA VAL A 115 -0.49 5.62 18.95
C VAL A 115 -1.22 6.39 17.87
N SER A 116 -0.80 6.22 16.61
CA SER A 116 -1.56 6.77 15.48
C SER A 116 -2.95 6.12 15.42
N THR A 117 -3.98 6.94 15.18
CA THR A 117 -5.36 6.48 14.98
C THR A 117 -5.87 6.75 13.58
N ALA A 118 -5.04 7.33 12.71
CA ALA A 118 -5.36 7.62 11.33
C ALA A 118 -5.80 6.35 10.58
N ARG A 119 -6.97 6.44 9.93
CA ARG A 119 -7.61 5.31 9.23
C ARG A 119 -7.58 5.42 7.71
N SER A 120 -7.01 6.50 7.19
CA SER A 120 -6.94 6.74 5.76
C SER A 120 -5.60 6.27 5.22
N CYS A 121 -5.62 5.59 4.07
CA CYS A 121 -4.45 5.17 3.33
C CYS A 121 -4.55 5.70 1.90
N GLY A 122 -3.43 6.12 1.33
CA GLY A 122 -3.40 6.56 -0.05
C GLY A 122 -1.99 6.58 -0.64
N CYS A 123 -1.93 6.82 -1.94
CA CYS A 123 -0.67 6.93 -2.67
C CYS A 123 -0.11 8.33 -2.52
N TYR A 124 1.06 8.43 -1.90
CA TYR A 124 1.80 9.66 -1.68
C TYR A 124 2.97 9.73 -2.66
N GLU A 125 3.04 10.78 -3.47
CA GLU A 125 4.14 11.02 -4.40
C GLU A 125 5.38 11.54 -3.65
N ILE A 126 6.52 10.89 -3.89
CA ILE A 126 7.80 11.27 -3.32
C ILE A 126 8.57 12.09 -4.36
N THR A 127 8.71 13.38 -4.08
CA THR A 127 9.60 14.26 -4.84
C THR A 127 11.01 14.26 -4.22
N PRO A 128 12.07 14.03 -4.99
CA PRO A 128 13.43 14.27 -4.51
C PRO A 128 13.61 15.74 -4.07
N PRO A 129 14.41 16.03 -3.03
CA PRO A 129 14.78 17.41 -2.72
C PRO A 129 15.57 18.03 -3.89
N GLU A 130 15.31 19.30 -4.16
CA GLU A 130 15.99 20.12 -5.19
C GLU A 130 17.44 20.48 -4.80
#